data_AF-A0A1E7YVI6-F1
#
_entry.id   AF-A0A1E7YVI6-F1
#
_cell.length_a   1.000
_cell.length_b   1.000
_cell.length_c   1.000
_cell.angle_alpha   90.00
_cell.angle_beta   90.00
_cell.angle_gamma   90.00
#
_symmetry.space_group_name_H-M   'P 1'
#
loop_
_entity.id
_entity.type
_entity.pdbx_description
1 polymer ?
#
loop_
_entity_poly.entity_id
_entity_poly.type
_entity_poly.pdbx_seq_one_letter_code
_entity_poly.pdbx_strand_id
1 'polypeptide(L)'
;MNYLGIRLDPRLTFWVQIQHAAGKAAKITSQLSRLMANIGGPSQEKRKLLMSTTISVLLYGAEIWADVLKKENRRKVLARVYRTAALRVASAYRTVSGDAILVISGNAPIDLLAYERKKLWELKKMSEYNKSAFDQIKKDTISAWQRRWENERVEDLVGPISANNLISVMMESEANWSIIQKFAETLLRSKKRDLDAGKDM
;
A
#
# COMPACT_ATOMS: atom_id res chain seq x y z
N MET A 1 -2.88 11.04 -24.72
CA MET A 1 -1.65 11.75 -25.16
C MET A 1 -0.54 11.46 -24.17
N ASN A 2 0.73 11.40 -24.59
CA ASN A 2 1.88 11.29 -23.69
C ASN A 2 2.55 12.64 -23.57
N TYR A 3 2.77 13.13 -22.35
CA TYR A 3 3.46 14.38 -22.08
C TYR A 3 4.43 14.19 -20.92
N LEU A 4 5.72 14.44 -21.13
CA LEU A 4 6.77 14.19 -20.12
C LEU A 4 6.67 12.80 -19.48
N GLY A 5 6.36 11.77 -20.27
CA GLY A 5 6.20 10.40 -19.77
C GLY A 5 4.91 10.12 -18.97
N ILE A 6 4.03 11.12 -18.82
CA ILE A 6 2.70 10.98 -18.19
C ILE A 6 1.64 10.79 -19.27
N ARG A 7 0.78 9.79 -19.10
CA ARG A 7 -0.35 9.52 -20.00
C ARG A 7 -1.57 10.32 -19.57
N LEU A 8 -1.90 11.35 -20.36
CA LEU A 8 -3.07 12.20 -20.17
C LEU A 8 -4.26 11.64 -20.93
N ASP A 9 -5.38 11.49 -20.23
CA ASP A 9 -6.69 11.20 -20.79
C ASP A 9 -7.54 12.49 -20.85
N PRO A 10 -8.52 12.60 -21.76
CA PRO A 10 -9.27 13.85 -21.97
C PRO A 10 -10.00 14.37 -20.73
N ARG A 11 -10.36 13.48 -19.80
CA ARG A 11 -11.05 13.81 -18.55
C ARG A 11 -10.11 13.97 -17.35
N LEU A 12 -8.80 13.95 -17.59
CA LEU A 12 -7.74 14.02 -16.56
C LEU A 12 -7.99 13.06 -15.39
N THR A 13 -8.49 11.86 -15.71
CA THR A 13 -8.74 10.82 -14.71
C THR A 13 -7.46 10.08 -14.30
N PHE A 14 -6.41 10.20 -15.11
CA PHE A 14 -5.10 9.55 -15.03
C PHE A 14 -5.17 8.03 -14.90
N TRP A 15 -6.30 7.42 -15.28
CA TRP A 15 -6.47 5.97 -15.15
C TRP A 15 -5.47 5.19 -15.99
N VAL A 16 -5.30 5.62 -17.24
CA VAL A 16 -4.34 5.03 -18.18
C VAL A 16 -2.91 5.19 -17.67
N GLN A 17 -2.59 6.30 -16.99
CA GLN A 17 -1.29 6.51 -16.36
C GLN A 17 -1.06 5.51 -15.22
N ILE A 18 -2.03 5.33 -14.32
CA ILE A 18 -1.93 4.38 -13.20
C ILE A 18 -1.70 2.95 -13.70
N GLN A 19 -2.48 2.51 -14.69
CA GLN A 19 -2.34 1.18 -15.28
C GLN A 19 -0.96 1.00 -15.94
N HIS A 20 -0.50 2.01 -16.67
CA HIS A 20 0.80 1.98 -17.32
C HIS A 20 1.95 1.94 -16.30
N ALA A 21 1.91 2.80 -15.28
CA ALA A 21 2.92 2.83 -14.21
C ALA A 21 2.96 1.50 -13.45
N ALA A 22 1.80 0.96 -13.08
CA ALA A 22 1.70 -0.35 -12.42
C ALA A 22 2.25 -1.48 -13.30
N GLY A 23 1.88 -1.53 -14.59
CA GLY A 23 2.37 -2.55 -15.51
C GLY A 23 3.87 -2.48 -15.73
N LYS A 24 4.43 -1.28 -15.88
CA LYS A 24 5.88 -1.07 -16.02
C LYS A 24 6.62 -1.46 -14.73
N ALA A 25 6.13 -1.00 -13.58
CA ALA A 25 6.69 -1.33 -12.28
C ALA A 25 6.66 -2.84 -12.02
N ALA A 26 5.55 -3.53 -12.32
CA ALA A 26 5.44 -4.97 -12.13
C ALA A 26 6.51 -5.77 -12.91
N LYS A 27 6.81 -5.38 -14.15
CA LYS A 27 7.89 -5.99 -14.94
C LYS A 27 9.25 -5.81 -14.26
N ILE A 28 9.55 -4.59 -13.82
CA ILE A 28 10.81 -4.27 -13.11
C ILE A 28 10.90 -5.06 -11.79
N THR A 29 9.83 -5.07 -10.99
CA THR A 29 9.75 -5.85 -9.74
C THR A 29 10.01 -7.32 -10.01
N SER A 30 9.41 -7.90 -11.06
CA SER A 30 9.64 -9.29 -11.43
C SER A 30 11.09 -9.57 -11.80
N GLN A 31 11.73 -8.67 -12.56
CA GLN A 31 13.12 -8.82 -12.94
C GLN A 31 14.05 -8.76 -11.73
N LEU A 32 13.86 -7.77 -10.86
CA LEU A 32 14.63 -7.60 -9.62
C LEU A 32 14.40 -8.75 -8.64
N SER A 33 13.17 -9.26 -8.54
CA SER A 33 12.83 -10.38 -7.65
C SER A 33 13.71 -11.61 -7.88
N ARG A 34 14.15 -11.85 -9.12
CA ARG A 34 15.03 -12.97 -9.47
C ARG A 34 16.44 -12.86 -8.86
N LEU A 35 16.86 -11.65 -8.49
CA LEU A 35 18.15 -11.39 -7.82
C LEU A 35 18.06 -11.52 -6.30
N MET A 36 16.86 -11.79 -5.76
CA MET A 36 16.52 -11.61 -4.35
C MET A 36 15.87 -12.88 -3.78
N ALA A 37 16.57 -14.02 -3.88
CA ALA A 37 16.14 -15.30 -3.29
C ALA A 37 15.79 -15.15 -1.81
N ASN A 38 14.71 -15.78 -1.33
CA ASN A 38 14.28 -15.58 0.07
C ASN A 38 15.31 -16.10 1.09
N ILE A 39 15.97 -17.22 0.78
CA ILE A 39 17.01 -17.84 1.61
C ILE A 39 18.36 -17.60 0.95
N GLY A 40 19.36 -17.19 1.73
CA GLY A 40 20.73 -16.93 1.24
C GLY A 40 20.87 -15.73 0.29
N GLY A 41 19.81 -14.94 0.11
CA GLY A 41 19.85 -13.75 -0.74
C GLY A 41 20.38 -12.49 -0.03
N PRO A 42 20.30 -11.32 -0.69
CA PRO A 42 20.79 -10.05 -0.15
C PRO A 42 20.13 -9.63 1.18
N SER A 43 20.77 -8.73 1.93
CA SER A 43 20.19 -8.12 3.13
C SER A 43 18.94 -7.27 2.82
N GLN A 44 18.09 -7.04 3.82
CA GLN A 44 16.87 -6.22 3.69
C GLN A 44 17.17 -4.82 3.15
N GLU A 45 18.26 -4.18 3.61
CA GLU A 45 18.68 -2.86 3.14
C GLU A 45 19.01 -2.85 1.64
N LYS A 46 19.77 -3.83 1.17
CA LYS A 46 20.08 -4.00 -0.27
C LYS A 46 18.81 -4.25 -1.08
N ARG A 47 17.88 -5.05 -0.56
CA ARG A 47 16.58 -5.29 -1.21
C ARG A 47 15.72 -4.02 -1.26
N LYS A 48 15.72 -3.21 -0.21
CA LYS A 48 15.02 -1.93 -0.14
C LYS A 48 15.59 -0.95 -1.17
N LEU A 49 16.91 -0.89 -1.29
CA LEU A 49 17.58 -0.11 -2.33
C LEU A 49 17.16 -0.57 -3.73
N LEU A 50 17.20 -1.87 -4.01
CA LEU A 50 16.74 -2.40 -5.31
C LEU A 50 15.27 -2.06 -5.58
N MET A 51 14.39 -2.28 -4.61
CA MET A 51 12.96 -2.03 -4.75
C MET A 51 12.58 -0.54 -4.79
N SER A 52 13.47 0.37 -4.34
CA SER A 52 13.26 1.82 -4.48
C SER A 52 13.02 2.23 -5.94
N THR A 53 13.62 1.52 -6.91
CA THR A 53 13.40 1.75 -8.35
C THR A 53 11.95 1.47 -8.75
N THR A 54 11.35 0.39 -8.24
CA THR A 54 9.92 0.08 -8.46
C THR A 54 9.04 1.19 -7.90
N ILE A 55 9.33 1.65 -6.68
CA ILE A 55 8.56 2.71 -6.01
C ILE A 55 8.65 4.01 -6.80
N SER A 56 9.84 4.36 -7.28
CA SER A 56 10.05 5.55 -8.13
C SER A 56 9.26 5.49 -9.43
N VAL A 57 9.16 4.32 -10.07
CA VAL A 57 8.33 4.13 -11.27
C VAL A 57 6.83 4.24 -10.96
N LEU A 58 6.38 3.65 -9.85
CA LEU A 58 4.97 3.72 -9.42
C LEU A 58 4.55 5.17 -9.13
N LEU A 59 5.43 5.95 -8.51
CA LEU A 59 5.17 7.32 -8.06
C LEU A 59 5.64 8.39 -9.06
N TYR A 60 5.92 8.01 -10.31
CA TYR A 60 6.35 8.97 -11.32
C TYR A 60 5.21 9.94 -11.68
N GLY A 61 5.45 11.23 -11.46
CA GLY A 61 4.45 12.29 -11.68
C GLY A 61 3.33 12.31 -10.65
N ALA A 62 3.51 11.68 -9.49
CA ALA A 62 2.50 11.61 -8.42
C ALA A 62 2.01 12.99 -7.98
N GLU A 63 2.83 14.03 -8.13
CA GLU A 63 2.49 15.42 -7.85
C GLU A 63 1.25 15.88 -8.61
N ILE A 64 1.02 15.34 -9.81
CA ILE A 64 -0.09 15.71 -10.69
C ILE A 64 -1.31 14.81 -10.46
N TRP A 65 -1.09 13.51 -10.26
CA TRP A 65 -2.19 12.53 -10.22
C TRP A 65 -2.53 11.99 -8.84
N ALA A 66 -1.82 12.34 -7.75
CA ALA A 66 -2.06 11.73 -6.42
C ALA A 66 -3.52 11.78 -5.96
N ASP A 67 -4.27 12.86 -6.26
CA ASP A 67 -5.68 12.99 -5.88
C ASP A 67 -6.58 11.90 -6.46
N VAL A 68 -6.17 11.28 -7.57
CA VAL A 68 -6.92 10.20 -8.19
C VAL A 68 -6.98 8.96 -7.29
N LEU A 69 -6.03 8.80 -6.36
CA LEU A 69 -5.96 7.68 -5.42
C LEU A 69 -7.00 7.72 -4.31
N LYS A 70 -7.78 8.81 -4.20
CA LYS A 70 -9.01 8.83 -3.38
C LYS A 70 -9.96 7.71 -3.79
N LYS A 71 -9.94 7.29 -5.07
CA LYS A 71 -10.70 6.14 -5.55
C LYS A 71 -9.97 4.83 -5.24
N GLU A 72 -10.66 3.94 -4.52
CA GLU A 72 -10.10 2.68 -4.04
C GLU A 72 -9.61 1.76 -5.18
N ASN A 73 -10.32 1.72 -6.30
CA ASN A 73 -9.94 0.89 -7.45
C ASN A 73 -8.55 1.26 -8.00
N ARG A 74 -8.21 2.54 -8.04
CA ARG A 74 -6.90 3.03 -8.49
C ARG A 74 -5.81 2.71 -7.48
N ARG A 75 -6.09 2.93 -6.20
CA ARG A 75 -5.20 2.56 -5.11
C ARG A 75 -4.87 1.06 -5.14
N LYS A 76 -5.88 0.20 -5.32
CA LYS A 76 -5.71 -1.27 -5.39
C LYS A 76 -4.75 -1.71 -6.50
N VAL A 77 -4.78 -1.06 -7.67
CA VAL A 77 -3.86 -1.39 -8.78
C VAL A 77 -2.41 -1.12 -8.40
N LEU A 78 -2.10 0.05 -7.85
CA LEU A 78 -0.74 0.37 -7.38
C LEU A 78 -0.33 -0.51 -6.19
N ALA A 79 -1.23 -0.67 -5.22
CA ALA A 79 -0.98 -1.44 -4.00
C ALA A 79 -0.62 -2.90 -4.30
N ARG A 80 -1.18 -3.51 -5.35
CA ARG A 80 -0.84 -4.89 -5.75
C ARG A 80 0.64 -5.01 -6.11
N VAL A 81 1.17 -4.10 -6.93
CA VAL A 81 2.58 -4.12 -7.35
C VAL A 81 3.49 -3.74 -6.19
N TYR A 82 3.07 -2.72 -5.42
CA TYR A 82 3.79 -2.26 -4.24
C TYR A 82 3.93 -3.37 -3.18
N ARG A 83 2.87 -4.15 -2.96
CA ARG A 83 2.88 -5.33 -2.08
C ARG A 83 3.87 -6.38 -2.55
N THR A 84 3.93 -6.67 -3.86
CA THR A 84 4.92 -7.62 -4.40
C THR A 84 6.35 -7.15 -4.14
N ALA A 85 6.62 -5.86 -4.28
CA ALA A 85 7.93 -5.28 -3.93
C ALA A 85 8.22 -5.41 -2.42
N ALA A 86 7.25 -5.07 -1.56
CA ALA A 86 7.38 -5.16 -0.10
C ALA A 86 7.65 -6.60 0.38
N LEU A 87 6.98 -7.59 -0.21
CA LEU A 87 7.23 -9.02 0.04
C LEU A 87 8.69 -9.39 -0.22
N ARG A 88 9.27 -8.89 -1.31
CA ARG A 88 10.67 -9.15 -1.63
C ARG A 88 11.63 -8.44 -0.69
N VAL A 89 11.32 -7.23 -0.25
CA VAL A 89 12.13 -6.48 0.73
C VAL A 89 12.27 -7.28 2.03
N ALA A 90 11.16 -7.80 2.56
CA ALA A 90 11.16 -8.56 3.81
C ALA A 90 11.47 -10.06 3.65
N SER A 91 11.85 -10.53 2.44
CA SER A 91 12.02 -11.96 2.14
C SER A 91 10.80 -12.83 2.50
N ALA A 92 9.61 -12.24 2.49
CA ALA A 92 8.39 -12.87 2.98
C ALA A 92 7.68 -13.71 1.91
N TYR A 93 6.90 -14.67 2.39
CA TYR A 93 6.04 -15.52 1.55
C TYR A 93 4.74 -14.82 1.15
N ARG A 94 4.10 -15.32 0.09
CA ARG A 94 2.92 -14.71 -0.52
C ARG A 94 1.69 -14.60 0.40
N THR A 95 1.67 -15.34 1.51
CA THR A 95 0.55 -15.43 2.47
C THR A 95 0.49 -14.27 3.45
N VAL A 96 1.57 -13.47 3.59
CA VAL A 96 1.57 -12.31 4.50
C VAL A 96 0.55 -11.27 4.02
N SER A 97 -0.24 -10.73 4.95
CA SER A 97 -1.26 -9.71 4.64
C SER A 97 -0.63 -8.46 4.03
N GLY A 98 -1.43 -7.71 3.25
CA GLY A 98 -0.97 -6.52 2.54
C GLY A 98 -0.44 -5.45 3.49
N ASP A 99 -1.17 -5.16 4.56
CA ASP A 99 -0.79 -4.09 5.48
C ASP A 99 0.34 -4.53 6.43
N ALA A 100 0.37 -5.81 6.85
CA ALA A 100 1.47 -6.31 7.68
C ALA A 100 2.81 -6.31 6.94
N ILE A 101 2.83 -6.64 5.64
CA ILE A 101 4.11 -6.62 4.89
C ILE A 101 4.66 -5.21 4.74
N LEU A 102 3.80 -4.19 4.68
CA LEU A 102 4.21 -2.80 4.65
C LEU A 102 4.89 -2.39 5.96
N VAL A 103 4.36 -2.85 7.10
CA VAL A 103 4.97 -2.63 8.43
C VAL A 103 6.33 -3.33 8.50
N ILE A 104 6.38 -4.63 8.21
CA ILE A 104 7.62 -5.44 8.29
C ILE A 104 8.71 -4.90 7.35
N SER A 105 8.34 -4.43 6.16
CA SER A 105 9.29 -3.85 5.20
C SER A 105 9.65 -2.38 5.47
N GLY A 106 9.00 -1.73 6.45
CA GLY A 106 9.22 -0.34 6.81
C GLY A 106 8.86 0.61 5.66
N ASN A 107 7.70 0.40 5.06
CA ASN A 107 7.22 1.07 3.86
C ASN A 107 5.78 1.55 4.05
N ALA A 108 5.53 2.86 4.05
CA ALA A 108 4.17 3.38 4.16
C ALA A 108 3.33 3.03 2.90
N PRO A 109 2.00 2.91 3.03
CA PRO A 109 1.10 2.70 1.90
C PRO A 109 1.36 3.64 0.72
N ILE A 110 1.32 3.10 -0.50
CA ILE A 110 1.70 3.82 -1.73
C ILE A 110 0.86 5.09 -1.97
N ASP A 111 -0.39 5.10 -1.52
CA ASP A 111 -1.26 6.28 -1.60
C ASP A 111 -0.78 7.41 -0.68
N LEU A 112 -0.37 7.07 0.55
CA LEU A 112 0.21 8.05 1.46
C LEU A 112 1.53 8.61 0.93
N LEU A 113 2.37 7.77 0.33
CA LEU A 113 3.61 8.21 -0.32
C LEU A 113 3.35 9.13 -1.53
N ALA A 114 2.28 8.89 -2.29
CA ALA A 114 1.89 9.77 -3.39
C ALA A 114 1.44 11.15 -2.88
N TYR A 115 0.63 11.17 -1.81
CA TYR A 115 0.21 12.43 -1.17
C TYR A 115 1.39 13.19 -0.56
N GLU A 116 2.34 12.48 0.07
CA GLU A 116 3.59 13.06 0.58
C GLU A 116 4.35 13.79 -0.54
N ARG A 117 4.56 13.14 -1.69
CA ARG A 117 5.25 13.75 -2.84
C ARG A 117 4.53 14.99 -3.35
N LYS A 118 3.21 14.91 -3.47
CA LYS A 118 2.39 16.05 -3.91
C LYS A 118 2.52 17.24 -2.95
N LYS A 119 2.36 17.03 -1.64
CA LYS A 119 2.52 18.09 -0.63
C LYS A 119 3.91 18.73 -0.68
N LEU A 120 4.95 17.91 -0.80
CA LEU A 120 6.32 18.41 -0.91
C LEU A 120 6.54 19.25 -2.18
N TRP A 121 5.91 18.88 -3.29
CA TRP A 121 5.96 19.66 -4.52
C TRP A 121 5.22 21.00 -4.39
N GLU A 122 4.06 21.01 -3.74
CA GLU A 122 3.29 22.24 -3.47
C GLU A 122 4.09 23.22 -2.60
N LEU A 123 4.73 22.75 -1.52
CA LEU A 123 5.60 23.59 -0.70
C LEU A 123 6.79 24.16 -1.47
N LYS A 124 7.41 23.36 -2.34
CA LYS A 124 8.51 23.83 -3.21
C LYS A 124 8.02 24.90 -4.18
N LYS A 125 6.82 24.73 -4.73
CA LYS A 125 6.19 25.70 -5.64
C LYS A 125 5.90 27.03 -4.94
N MET A 126 5.56 27.00 -3.65
CA MET A 126 5.29 28.18 -2.82
C MET A 126 6.57 28.80 -2.22
N SER A 127 7.75 28.23 -2.49
CA SER A 127 9.02 28.63 -1.86
C SER A 127 9.03 28.53 -0.32
N GLU A 128 8.14 27.71 0.24
CA GLU A 128 8.01 27.48 1.70
C GLU A 128 8.75 26.20 2.14
N TYR A 129 9.42 25.53 1.23
CA TYR A 129 10.17 24.31 1.53
C TYR A 129 11.32 24.60 2.50
N ASN A 130 11.25 23.99 3.67
CA ASN A 130 12.34 23.93 4.63
C ASN A 130 12.38 22.54 5.30
N LYS A 131 13.48 22.26 6.01
CA LYS A 131 13.70 20.94 6.63
C LYS A 131 12.62 20.60 7.67
N SER A 132 12.16 21.58 8.45
CA SER A 132 11.09 21.40 9.43
C SER A 132 9.77 21.00 8.76
N ALA A 133 9.39 21.68 7.67
CA ALA A 133 8.18 21.37 6.92
C ALA A 133 8.25 19.98 6.25
N PHE A 134 9.42 19.59 5.75
CA PHE A 134 9.66 18.24 5.25
C PHE A 134 9.49 17.18 6.34
N ASP A 135 10.11 17.39 7.49
CA ASP A 135 10.02 16.47 8.64
C ASP A 135 8.59 16.39 9.17
N GLN A 136 7.84 17.50 9.16
CA GLN A 136 6.43 17.53 9.53
C GLN A 136 5.58 16.71 8.57
N ILE A 137 5.74 16.87 7.25
CA ILE A 137 5.00 16.06 6.27
C ILE A 137 5.28 14.57 6.47
N LYS A 138 6.55 14.19 6.71
CA LYS A 138 6.88 12.80 6.99
C LYS A 138 6.23 12.28 8.26
N LYS A 139 6.23 13.09 9.34
CA LYS A 139 5.51 12.75 10.58
C LYS A 139 4.03 12.56 10.30
N ASP A 140 3.40 13.46 9.55
CA ASP A 140 1.98 13.35 9.17
C ASP A 140 1.69 12.08 8.38
N THR A 141 2.57 11.71 7.43
CA THR A 141 2.49 10.45 6.67
C THR A 141 2.52 9.25 7.61
N ILE A 142 3.47 9.23 8.56
CA ILE A 142 3.61 8.15 9.55
C ILE A 142 2.38 8.10 10.46
N SER A 143 1.90 9.23 10.98
CA SER A 143 0.72 9.29 11.83
C SER A 143 -0.56 8.90 11.08
N ALA A 144 -0.67 9.20 9.79
CA ALA A 144 -1.76 8.72 8.94
C ALA A 144 -1.69 7.22 8.71
N TRP A 145 -0.48 6.68 8.51
CA TRP A 145 -0.28 5.25 8.40
C TRP A 145 -0.61 4.52 9.71
N GLN A 146 -0.16 5.04 10.86
CA GLN A 146 -0.45 4.48 12.18
C GLN A 146 -1.96 4.41 12.44
N ARG A 147 -2.68 5.52 12.21
CA ARG A 147 -4.15 5.54 12.33
C ARG A 147 -4.83 4.52 11.41
N ARG A 148 -4.31 4.34 10.20
CA ARG A 148 -4.85 3.34 9.26
C ARG A 148 -4.60 1.91 9.76
N TRP A 149 -3.42 1.65 10.32
CA TRP A 149 -3.09 0.36 10.91
C TRP A 149 -3.99 0.04 12.11
N GLU A 150 -4.16 0.98 13.03
CA GLU A 150 -5.02 0.82 14.22
C GLU A 150 -6.49 0.60 13.83
N ASN A 151 -7.01 1.36 12.87
CA ASN A 151 -8.40 1.22 12.41
C ASN A 151 -8.70 -0.11 11.68
N GLU A 152 -7.67 -0.86 11.26
CA GLU A 152 -7.81 -2.17 10.62
C GLU A 152 -7.68 -3.33 11.62
N ARG A 153 -7.38 -3.06 12.91
CA ARG A 153 -7.22 -4.07 13.96
C ARG A 153 -8.49 -4.23 14.78
N VAL A 154 -9.27 -5.25 14.45
CA VAL A 154 -10.44 -5.66 15.27
C VAL A 154 -10.04 -6.08 16.68
N GLU A 155 -8.81 -6.54 16.86
CA GLU A 155 -8.24 -6.92 18.16
C GLU A 155 -8.17 -5.76 19.16
N ASP A 156 -7.99 -4.53 18.69
CA ASP A 156 -7.93 -3.36 19.58
C ASP A 156 -9.33 -2.97 20.09
N LEU A 157 -10.38 -3.35 19.37
CA LEU A 157 -11.79 -3.19 19.77
C LEU A 157 -12.30 -4.39 20.57
N VAL A 158 -11.87 -5.61 20.24
CA VAL A 158 -12.44 -6.87 20.73
C VAL A 158 -11.55 -7.56 21.78
N GLY A 159 -10.30 -7.14 21.92
CA GLY A 159 -9.30 -7.91 22.66
C GLY A 159 -8.94 -9.20 21.91
N PRO A 160 -8.58 -10.29 22.61
CA PRO A 160 -8.30 -11.57 21.98
C PRO A 160 -9.47 -12.04 21.12
N ILE A 161 -9.20 -12.40 19.85
CA ILE A 161 -10.24 -12.84 18.92
C ILE A 161 -10.82 -14.18 19.41
N SER A 162 -11.98 -14.10 20.04
CA SER A 162 -12.80 -15.24 20.46
C SER A 162 -14.26 -14.97 20.12
N ALA A 163 -15.05 -16.02 19.91
CA ALA A 163 -16.48 -15.88 19.58
C ALA A 163 -17.22 -15.05 20.65
N ASN A 164 -16.92 -15.29 21.93
CA ASN A 164 -17.56 -14.58 23.04
C ASN A 164 -17.22 -13.09 23.04
N ASN A 165 -15.95 -12.74 22.84
CA ASN A 165 -15.53 -11.33 22.80
C ASN A 165 -16.12 -10.61 21.58
N LEU A 166 -16.13 -11.27 20.41
CA LEU A 166 -16.71 -10.71 19.19
C LEU A 166 -18.19 -10.44 19.36
N ILE A 167 -18.96 -11.40 19.89
CA ILE A 167 -20.40 -11.26 20.13
C ILE A 167 -20.67 -10.15 21.15
N SER A 168 -19.91 -10.09 22.25
CA SER A 168 -20.06 -9.04 23.26
C SER A 168 -19.96 -7.64 22.64
N VAL A 169 -18.88 -7.40 21.90
CA VAL A 169 -18.61 -6.09 21.28
C VAL A 169 -19.58 -5.77 20.14
N MET A 170 -20.01 -6.79 19.39
CA MET A 170 -21.06 -6.65 18.36
C MET A 170 -22.39 -6.18 18.94
N MET A 171 -22.72 -6.59 20.16
CA MET A 171 -23.98 -6.23 20.83
C MET A 171 -23.97 -4.83 21.46
N GLU A 172 -22.80 -4.22 21.60
CA GLU A 172 -22.65 -2.88 22.20
C GLU A 172 -23.04 -1.75 21.23
N SER A 173 -22.89 -1.94 19.92
CA SER A 173 -23.20 -0.92 18.92
C SER A 173 -23.33 -1.48 17.51
N GLU A 174 -24.26 -0.92 16.72
CA GLU A 174 -24.38 -1.20 15.28
C GLU A 174 -23.11 -0.82 14.50
N ALA A 175 -22.36 0.18 14.96
CA ALA A 175 -21.07 0.53 14.37
C ALA A 175 -20.03 -0.59 14.55
N ASN A 176 -19.99 -1.19 15.76
CA ASN A 176 -19.12 -2.33 16.06
C ASN A 176 -19.51 -3.55 15.22
N TRP A 177 -20.82 -3.79 15.05
CA TRP A 177 -21.34 -4.84 14.17
C TRP A 177 -20.79 -4.68 12.74
N SER A 178 -20.89 -3.49 12.16
CA SER A 178 -20.39 -3.22 10.80
C SER A 178 -18.88 -3.45 10.67
N ILE A 179 -18.10 -3.08 11.69
CA ILE A 179 -16.63 -3.29 11.71
C ILE A 179 -16.31 -4.79 11.72
N ILE A 180 -16.92 -5.53 12.64
CA ILE A 180 -16.66 -6.96 12.84
C ILE A 180 -17.16 -7.78 11.65
N GLN A 181 -18.33 -7.44 11.10
CA GLN A 181 -18.85 -8.06 9.87
C GLN A 181 -17.88 -7.87 8.70
N LYS A 182 -17.40 -6.65 8.47
CA LYS A 182 -16.47 -6.35 7.37
C LYS A 182 -15.14 -7.10 7.53
N PHE A 183 -14.66 -7.24 8.76
CA PHE A 183 -13.49 -8.06 9.07
C PHE A 183 -13.72 -9.55 8.75
N ALA A 184 -14.83 -10.12 9.23
CA ALA A 184 -15.19 -11.51 8.97
C ALA A 184 -15.35 -11.79 7.46
N GLU A 185 -16.02 -10.91 6.72
CA GLU A 185 -16.15 -11.02 5.26
C GLU A 185 -14.79 -10.97 4.55
N THR A 186 -13.89 -10.09 5.01
CA THR A 186 -12.54 -9.97 4.43
C THR A 186 -11.72 -11.23 4.67
N LEU A 187 -11.78 -11.79 5.88
CA LEU A 187 -11.14 -13.06 6.22
C LEU A 187 -11.69 -14.22 5.40
N LEU A 188 -13.01 -14.35 5.31
CA LEU A 188 -13.67 -15.42 4.55
C LEU A 188 -13.34 -15.33 3.06
N ARG A 189 -13.34 -14.13 2.48
CA ARG A 189 -12.91 -13.92 1.09
C ARG A 189 -11.44 -14.27 0.88
N SER A 190 -10.58 -13.99 1.84
CA SER A 190 -9.17 -14.39 1.76
C SER A 190 -9.03 -15.90 1.79
N LYS A 191 -9.63 -16.56 2.78
CA LYS A 191 -9.59 -18.01 2.95
C LYS A 191 -10.17 -18.75 1.73
N LYS A 192 -11.24 -18.23 1.13
CA LYS A 192 -11.81 -18.78 -0.11
C LYS A 192 -10.79 -18.74 -1.27
N ARG A 193 -10.12 -17.61 -1.48
CA ARG A 193 -9.07 -17.50 -2.52
C ARG A 193 -7.91 -18.47 -2.28
N ASP A 194 -7.54 -18.68 -1.02
CA ASP A 194 -6.46 -19.61 -0.67
C ASP A 194 -6.87 -21.07 -0.94
N LEU A 195 -8.13 -21.43 -0.67
CA LEU A 195 -8.68 -22.76 -0.99
C LEU A 195 -8.79 -22.99 -2.50
N ASP A 196 -9.24 -21.99 -3.26
CA ASP A 196 -9.35 -22.08 -4.71
C ASP A 196 -7.97 -22.22 -5.36
N ALA A 197 -6.96 -21.45 -4.89
CA ALA A 197 -5.58 -21.53 -5.38
C ALA A 197 -4.84 -22.83 -5.03
N GLY A 198 -5.35 -23.62 -4.08
CA GLY A 198 -4.80 -24.93 -3.71
C GLY A 198 -5.42 -26.11 -4.48
N LYS A 199 -6.54 -25.90 -5.18
CA LYS A 199 -7.19 -26.92 -6.03
C LYS A 199 -6.64 -26.96 -7.46
N ASP A 200 -5.97 -25.90 -7.89
CA ASP A 200 -5.35 -25.76 -9.21
C ASP A 200 -3.85 -26.19 -9.23
N MET A 201 -3.35 -26.80 -8.15
CA MET A 201 -2.03 -27.46 -8.06
C MET A 201 -2.20 -28.97 -7.98
#